data_AF-A0A963LQ90-F1
#
_entry.id   AF-A0A963LQ90-F1
#
_cell.length_a   1.000
_cell.length_b   1.000
_cell.length_c   1.000
_cell.angle_alpha   90.00
_cell.angle_beta   90.00
_cell.angle_gamma   90.00
#
_symmetry.space_group_name_H-M   'P 1'
#
loop_
_entity.id
_entity.type
_entity.pdbx_description
1 polymer ?
#
loop_
_entity_poly.entity_id
_entity_poly.type
_entity_poly.pdbx_seq_one_letter_code
_entity_poly.pdbx_strand_id
1 'polypeptide(L)'
;MAEPPTADERVLAVLRASGVFGSLEEPVLQDLGRFLHLQTIPGGAVVLREGEPADTMFFLVSGRLRVSRRDAQGVLQLYNE
;
A
#
# COMPACT_ATOMS: atom_id res chain seq x y z
N MET A 1 -15.55 -26.37 11.84
CA MET A 1 -14.54 -25.29 11.99
C MET A 1 -14.40 -24.69 10.61
N ALA A 2 -14.85 -23.45 10.39
CA ALA A 2 -14.76 -22.83 9.06
C ALA A 2 -13.28 -22.58 8.74
N GLU A 3 -12.85 -22.90 7.52
CA GLU A 3 -11.55 -22.46 7.04
C GLU A 3 -11.45 -20.94 7.18
N PRO A 4 -10.31 -20.41 7.63
CA PRO A 4 -10.09 -18.98 7.63
C PRO A 4 -10.27 -18.43 6.21
N PRO A 5 -10.85 -17.24 6.03
CA PRO A 5 -10.99 -16.65 4.71
C PRO A 5 -9.60 -16.49 4.07
N THR A 6 -9.47 -16.98 2.84
CA THR A 6 -8.27 -16.84 2.02
C THR A 6 -8.04 -15.37 1.69
N ALA A 7 -6.77 -14.96 1.57
CA ALA A 7 -6.44 -13.59 1.16
C ALA A 7 -6.92 -13.31 -0.27
N ASP A 8 -7.23 -12.04 -0.57
CA ASP A 8 -7.59 -11.63 -1.93
C ASP A 8 -6.40 -11.83 -2.88
N GLU A 9 -6.62 -12.50 -4.01
CA GLU A 9 -5.55 -12.81 -4.97
C GLU A 9 -4.87 -11.55 -5.52
N ARG A 10 -5.58 -10.43 -5.63
CA ARG A 10 -4.98 -9.15 -6.06
C ARG A 10 -4.00 -8.62 -5.03
N VAL A 11 -4.28 -8.82 -3.74
CA VAL A 11 -3.38 -8.45 -2.65
C VAL A 11 -2.14 -9.34 -2.69
N LEU A 12 -2.33 -10.66 -2.83
CA LEU A 12 -1.22 -11.60 -2.92
C LEU A 12 -0.32 -11.33 -4.12
N ALA A 13 -0.90 -11.02 -5.29
CA ALA A 13 -0.14 -10.67 -6.48
C ALA A 13 0.79 -9.47 -6.24
N VAL A 14 0.33 -8.44 -5.53
CA VAL A 14 1.15 -7.26 -5.19
C VAL A 14 2.23 -7.58 -4.19
N LEU A 15 1.94 -8.41 -3.18
CA LEU A 15 2.96 -8.85 -2.22
C LEU A 15 4.04 -9.68 -2.91
N ARG A 16 3.67 -10.61 -3.80
CA ARG A 16 4.60 -11.43 -4.59
C ARG A 16 5.46 -10.58 -5.54
N ALA A 17 4.89 -9.53 -6.13
CA ALA A 17 5.61 -8.60 -7.01
C ALA A 17 6.48 -7.57 -6.26
N SER A 18 6.28 -7.41 -4.95
CA SER A 18 7.05 -6.46 -4.15
C SER A 18 8.49 -6.93 -3.98
N GLY A 19 9.46 -6.04 -4.22
CA GLY A 19 10.87 -6.32 -3.95
C GLY A 19 11.19 -6.55 -2.46
N VAL A 20 10.29 -6.18 -1.55
CA VAL A 20 10.47 -6.36 -0.10
C VAL A 20 9.84 -7.66 0.41
N PHE A 21 8.67 -8.02 -0.11
CA PHE A 21 7.89 -9.16 0.41
C PHE A 21 7.90 -10.38 -0.50
N GLY A 22 8.25 -10.24 -1.78
CA GLY A 22 8.15 -11.33 -2.76
C GLY A 22 9.06 -12.54 -2.49
N SER A 23 10.08 -12.40 -1.62
CA SER A 23 10.94 -13.50 -1.20
C SER A 23 10.41 -14.29 -0.01
N LEU A 24 9.29 -13.88 0.59
CA LEU A 24 8.67 -14.60 1.70
C LEU A 24 7.99 -15.88 1.20
N GLU A 25 7.93 -16.89 2.07
CA GLU A 25 7.25 -18.14 1.76
C GLU A 25 5.74 -17.93 1.58
N GLU A 26 5.12 -18.74 0.72
CA GLU A 26 3.70 -18.60 0.38
C GLU A 26 2.76 -18.61 1.60
N PRO A 27 2.94 -19.45 2.65
CA PRO A 27 2.09 -19.37 3.84
C PRO A 27 2.18 -18.01 4.56
N VAL A 28 3.35 -17.40 4.58
CA VAL A 28 3.57 -16.08 5.21
C VAL A 28 2.89 -14.99 4.40
N LEU A 29 2.95 -15.07 3.07
CA LEU A 29 2.25 -14.15 2.18
C LEU A 29 0.73 -14.25 2.32
N GLN A 30 0.20 -15.46 2.44
CA GLN A 30 -1.21 -15.71 2.71
C GLN A 30 -1.64 -15.09 4.04
N ASP A 31 -0.87 -15.30 5.11
CA ASP A 31 -1.18 -14.71 6.42
C ASP A 31 -1.10 -13.17 6.37
N LEU A 32 -0.06 -12.59 5.76
CA LEU A 32 0.04 -11.14 5.59
C LEU A 32 -1.13 -10.57 4.76
N GLY A 33 -1.50 -11.25 3.69
CA GLY A 33 -2.63 -10.89 2.82
C GLY A 33 -3.96 -10.80 3.56
N ARG A 34 -4.14 -11.59 4.63
CA ARG A 34 -5.36 -11.58 5.46
C ARG A 34 -5.46 -10.38 6.39
N PHE A 35 -4.34 -9.73 6.72
CA PHE A 35 -4.33 -8.48 7.51
C PHE A 35 -4.47 -7.22 6.65
N LEU A 36 -4.40 -7.36 5.32
CA LEU A 36 -4.54 -6.25 4.38
C LEU A 36 -6.01 -6.06 4.00
N HIS A 37 -6.41 -4.79 3.91
CA HIS A 37 -7.75 -4.41 3.51
C HIS A 37 -7.72 -3.66 2.17
N LEU A 38 -8.42 -4.18 1.18
CA LEU A 38 -8.51 -3.53 -0.12
C LEU A 38 -9.38 -2.26 0.00
N GLN A 39 -8.79 -1.11 -0.31
CA GLN A 39 -9.48 0.17 -0.29
C GLN A 39 -9.44 0.82 -1.68
N THR A 40 -10.59 1.31 -2.15
CA THR A 40 -10.68 2.09 -3.39
C THR A 40 -10.78 3.57 -3.03
N ILE A 41 -9.90 4.38 -3.62
CA ILE A 41 -9.80 5.81 -3.37
C ILE A 41 -10.08 6.57 -4.67
N PRO A 42 -10.98 7.58 -4.67
CA PRO A 42 -11.24 8.37 -5.87
C PRO A 42 -10.04 9.24 -6.26
N GLY A 43 -9.91 9.54 -7.55
CA GLY A 43 -8.86 10.43 -8.06
C GLY A 43 -8.89 11.80 -7.38
N GLY A 44 -7.72 12.30 -6.99
CA GLY A 44 -7.57 13.59 -6.30
C GLY A 44 -7.78 13.55 -4.78
N ALA A 45 -8.20 12.42 -4.21
CA ALA A 45 -8.22 12.26 -2.77
C ALA A 45 -6.81 12.12 -2.18
N VAL A 46 -6.64 12.65 -0.98
CA VAL A 46 -5.37 12.58 -0.23
C VAL A 46 -5.36 11.32 0.60
N VAL A 47 -4.38 10.44 0.38
CA VAL A 47 -4.21 9.18 1.15
C VAL A 47 -3.43 9.43 2.44
N LEU A 48 -2.34 10.20 2.35
CA LEU A 48 -1.46 10.55 3.47
C LEU A 48 -1.14 12.05 3.42
N ARG A 49 -0.97 12.67 4.58
CA ARG A 49 -0.56 14.08 4.71
C ARG A 49 0.76 14.17 5.45
N GLU A 50 1.66 15.02 4.94
CA GLU A 50 2.91 15.32 5.61
C GLU A 50 2.65 15.88 7.02
N GLY A 51 3.37 15.35 8.01
CA GLY A 51 3.25 15.75 9.41
C GLY A 51 2.22 14.95 10.22
N GLU A 52 1.35 14.18 9.58
CA GLU A 52 0.44 13.28 10.29
C GLU A 52 1.19 12.04 10.83
N PRO A 53 0.82 11.52 12.01
CA PRO A 53 1.31 10.24 12.49
C PRO A 53 1.03 9.13 11.46
N ALA A 54 2.04 8.30 11.19
CA ALA A 54 1.92 7.18 10.27
C ALA A 54 2.28 5.88 10.99
N ASP A 55 1.28 5.03 11.19
CA ASP A 55 1.40 3.66 11.71
C ASP A 55 0.98 2.60 10.67
N THR A 56 0.60 3.04 9.48
CA THR A 56 -0.01 2.21 8.44
C THR A 56 0.84 2.22 7.16
N MET A 57 1.01 1.04 6.55
CA MET A 57 1.65 0.88 5.25
C MET A 57 0.60 0.57 4.18
N PHE A 58 0.77 1.16 3.00
CA PHE A 58 -0.13 0.97 1.85
C PHE A 58 0.59 0.29 0.69
N PHE A 59 -0.14 -0.59 0.00
CA PHE A 59 0.28 -1.20 -1.25
C PHE A 59 -0.62 -0.71 -2.38
N LEU A 60 -0.02 -0.16 -3.44
CA LEU A 60 -0.78 0.28 -4.60
C LEU A 60 -1.05 -0.91 -5.53
N VAL A 61 -2.29 -1.41 -5.51
CA VAL A 61 -2.72 -2.52 -6.37
C VAL A 61 -2.94 -2.06 -7.81
N SER A 62 -3.57 -0.89 -8.00
CA SER A 62 -3.86 -0.33 -9.30
C SER A 62 -4.05 1.19 -9.20
N GLY A 63 -3.74 1.89 -10.28
CA GLY A 63 -3.82 3.34 -10.37
C GLY A 63 -2.47 4.03 -10.19
N ARG A 64 -2.50 5.31 -9.84
CA ARG A 64 -1.30 6.13 -9.63
C ARG A 64 -1.50 7.00 -8.40
N LEU A 65 -0.45 7.16 -7.62
CA LEU A 65 -0.38 8.11 -6.52
C LEU A 65 0.66 9.17 -6.85
N ARG A 66 0.40 10.40 -6.41
CA ARG A 66 1.38 11.49 -6.48
C ARG A 66 1.90 11.76 -5.08
N VAL A 67 3.21 11.77 -4.94
CA VAL A 67 3.95 12.06 -3.72
C VAL A 67 4.52 13.45 -3.85
N SER A 68 4.17 14.31 -2.91
CA SER A 68 4.66 15.67 -2.86
C SER A 68 5.02 16.07 -1.45
N ARG A 69 6.06 16.90 -1.31
CA ARG A 69 6.48 17.46 -0.03
C ARG A 69 6.67 18.97 -0.15
N ARG A 70 6.49 19.72 0.93
CA ARG A 70 6.93 21.13 0.99
C ARG A 70 8.30 21.23 1.63
N ASP A 71 9.21 21.96 0.99
CA ASP A 71 10.51 22.27 1.61
C ASP A 71 10.40 23.40 2.65
N ALA A 72 11.53 23.75 3.27
CA ALA A 72 11.60 24.80 4.30
C ALA A 72 11.21 26.20 3.76
N GLN A 73 11.24 26.39 2.44
CA GLN A 73 10.86 27.62 1.75
C GLN A 73 9.40 27.58 1.27
N GLY A 74 8.68 26.47 1.50
CA GLY A 74 7.28 26.28 1.14
C GLY A 74 7.05 25.82 -0.31
N VAL A 75 8.12 25.52 -1.05
CA VAL A 75 8.05 25.08 -2.45
C VAL A 75 7.61 23.62 -2.51
N LEU A 76 6.69 23.31 -3.44
CA LEU A 76 6.19 21.96 -3.65
C LEU A 76 7.20 21.14 -4.48
N GLN A 77 7.70 20.06 -3.88
CA GLN A 77 8.57 19.09 -4.54
C GLN A 77 7.78 17.83 -4.88
N LEU A 78 7.88 17.35 -6.12
CA LEU A 78 7.23 16.13 -6.61
C LEU A 78 8.26 15.00 -6.71
N TYR A 79 7.92 13.84 -6.18
CA TYR A 79 8.85 12.70 -6.04
C TYR A 79 8.54 11.54 -7.01
N ASN A 80 7.38 11.57 -7.68
CA ASN A 80 7.02 10.60 -8.70
C ASN A 80 6.11 11.23 -9.79
N GLU A 81 6.31 10.81 -11.04
CA GLU A 81 5.48 11.13 -12.22
C GLU A 81 4.88 9.87 -12.83
#